data_AF-A0A2E4LQ98-F1
#
_entry.id   AF-A0A2E4LQ98-F1
#
_cell.length_a   1.000
_cell.length_b   1.000
_cell.length_c   1.000
_cell.angle_alpha   90.00
_cell.angle_beta   90.00
_cell.angle_gamma   90.00
#
_symmetry.space_group_name_H-M   'P 1'
#
loop_
_entity.id
_entity.type
_entity.pdbx_description
1 polymer ?
#
loop_
_entity_poly.entity_id
_entity_poly.type
_entity_poly.pdbx_seq_one_letter_code
_entity_poly.pdbx_strand_id
1 'polypeptide(L)'
;MEKGFKLGRLRAALPLGLMAVGWLSAVVVIGLPGRTQQNDLAPEVQRRVATVILAQRIRAYAAMSQAHSLCLVGQGTLSLPEAVQALKITLQDLGIDAAVLNNPLVEAVTPRFQELLGADCGLDPKHEQAAQALLSNEL
;
A
#
# COMPACT_ATOMS: atom_id res chain seq x y z
N MET A 1 -35.18 -10.41 52.70
CA MET A 1 -35.39 -9.25 53.58
C MET A 1 -34.68 -8.06 52.96
N GLU A 2 -35.45 -7.05 52.58
CA GLU A 2 -35.01 -5.76 52.05
C GLU A 2 -34.13 -4.97 53.03
N LYS A 3 -33.24 -4.14 52.45
CA LYS A 3 -32.68 -2.84 52.90
C LYS A 3 -31.34 -2.67 52.15
N GLY A 4 -31.01 -1.61 51.44
CA GLY A 4 -31.61 -0.31 51.22
C GLY A 4 -30.55 0.51 50.47
N PHE A 5 -30.98 1.29 49.48
CA PHE A 5 -30.14 2.12 48.62
C PHE A 5 -29.60 3.34 49.40
N LYS A 6 -28.29 3.64 49.32
CA LYS A 6 -27.78 5.01 49.47
C LYS A 6 -26.53 5.27 48.62
N LEU A 7 -26.74 6.07 47.59
CA LEU A 7 -25.75 6.80 46.80
C LEU A 7 -25.03 7.81 47.70
N GLY A 8 -23.68 7.81 47.68
CA GLY A 8 -22.87 8.70 48.50
C GLY A 8 -21.51 9.02 47.87
N ARG A 9 -21.49 10.06 47.03
CA ARG A 9 -20.39 11.02 46.76
C ARG A 9 -18.95 10.49 46.55
N LEU A 10 -18.53 10.63 45.29
CA LEU A 10 -17.18 10.92 44.82
C LEU A 10 -16.36 11.82 45.76
N ARG A 11 -15.08 11.47 45.99
CA ARG A 11 -13.94 12.40 45.91
C ARG A 11 -12.60 11.65 45.88
N ALA A 12 -12.02 11.64 44.69
CA ALA A 12 -10.61 11.69 44.32
C ALA A 12 -9.57 11.13 45.32
N ALA A 13 -9.01 9.98 44.96
CA ALA A 13 -7.63 9.63 45.29
C ALA A 13 -6.71 10.28 44.25
N LEU A 14 -5.64 10.96 44.69
CA LEU A 14 -4.33 11.09 44.03
C LEU A 14 -3.47 12.05 44.87
N PRO A 15 -2.43 11.56 45.57
CA PRO A 15 -1.46 12.45 46.19
C PRO A 15 -0.51 12.99 45.12
N LEU A 16 -0.31 14.30 45.16
CA LEU A 16 0.70 15.06 44.44
C LEU A 16 2.10 14.49 44.71
N GLY A 17 2.69 13.88 43.68
CA GLY A 17 4.11 13.54 43.61
C GLY A 17 4.80 14.46 42.60
N LEU A 18 5.86 15.12 43.05
CA LEU A 18 6.57 16.22 42.41
C LEU A 18 7.16 15.94 41.01
N MET A 19 7.24 17.04 40.26
CA MET A 19 7.90 17.26 38.99
C MET A 19 9.37 16.80 38.97
N ALA A 20 9.73 16.01 37.97
CA ALA A 20 11.06 16.03 37.38
C ALA A 20 10.90 16.08 35.86
N VAL A 21 11.08 17.29 35.33
CA VAL A 21 11.18 17.60 33.90
C VAL A 21 12.40 16.86 33.35
N GLY A 22 12.15 15.87 32.50
CA GLY A 22 13.14 15.16 31.71
C GLY A 22 12.62 15.00 30.29
N TRP A 23 12.40 16.12 29.63
CA TRP A 23 11.86 16.22 28.27
C TRP A 23 12.94 15.83 27.25
N LEU A 24 13.09 14.54 26.97
CA LEU A 24 13.83 14.05 25.81
C LEU A 24 13.11 12.82 25.22
N SER A 25 11.91 13.06 24.70
CA SER A 25 11.32 12.14 23.71
C SER A 25 12.09 12.32 22.40
N ALA A 26 13.27 11.70 22.29
CA ALA A 26 13.88 11.45 20.99
C ALA A 26 13.02 10.40 20.29
N VAL A 27 11.97 10.85 19.60
CA VAL A 27 11.32 10.03 18.58
C VAL A 27 12.34 9.89 17.47
N VAL A 28 13.17 8.85 17.55
CA VAL A 28 13.92 8.37 16.39
C VAL A 28 12.86 7.76 15.47
N VAL A 29 12.29 8.61 14.63
CA VAL A 29 11.66 8.17 13.39
C VAL A 29 12.82 7.57 12.61
N ILE A 30 12.95 6.25 12.63
CA ILE A 30 13.79 5.52 11.69
C ILE A 30 13.18 5.84 10.32
N GLY A 31 13.71 6.89 9.71
CA GLY A 31 13.28 7.36 8.42
C GLY A 31 13.45 6.23 7.43
N LEU A 32 12.36 5.89 6.73
CA LEU A 32 12.49 5.22 5.45
C LEU A 32 13.58 5.97 4.65
N PRO A 33 14.61 5.28 4.13
CA PRO A 33 15.83 5.87 3.57
C PRO A 33 15.62 6.57 2.21
N GLY A 34 14.50 7.28 2.03
CA GLY A 34 14.19 8.05 0.83
C GLY A 34 13.43 9.35 1.07
N ARG A 35 12.95 9.66 2.28
CA ARG A 35 12.11 10.86 2.51
C ARG A 35 12.89 12.13 2.85
N THR A 36 14.06 12.02 3.47
CA THR A 36 14.82 13.19 3.92
C THR A 36 15.54 13.91 2.77
N GLN A 37 16.02 13.18 1.76
CA GLN A 37 16.72 13.77 0.60
C GLN A 37 15.79 14.56 -0.33
N GLN A 38 14.50 14.24 -0.32
CA GLN A 38 13.55 14.80 -1.28
C GLN A 38 13.12 16.23 -0.91
N ASN A 39 13.14 16.57 0.39
CA ASN A 39 12.79 17.90 0.90
C ASN A 39 13.84 18.99 0.62
N ASP A 40 15.08 18.61 0.29
CA ASP A 40 16.18 19.54 -0.03
C ASP A 40 16.29 19.85 -1.54
N LEU A 41 15.43 19.24 -2.35
CA LEU A 41 15.41 19.44 -3.81
C LEU A 41 14.62 20.71 -4.17
N ALA A 42 15.03 21.37 -5.25
CA ALA A 42 14.26 22.46 -5.85
C ALA A 42 12.81 21.98 -6.15
N PRO A 43 11.77 22.82 -5.95
CA PRO A 43 10.37 22.43 -6.11
C PRO A 43 10.04 21.79 -7.48
N GLU A 44 10.72 22.23 -8.53
CA GLU A 44 10.58 21.72 -9.89
C GLU A 44 11.07 20.26 -9.99
N VAL A 45 12.18 19.95 -9.31
CA VAL A 45 12.73 18.59 -9.26
C VAL A 45 11.83 17.68 -8.43
N GLN A 46 11.31 18.16 -7.29
CA GLN A 46 10.35 17.40 -6.49
C GLN A 46 9.10 17.02 -7.30
N ARG A 47 8.52 17.96 -8.05
CA ARG A 47 7.36 17.69 -8.91
C ARG A 47 7.68 16.63 -9.96
N ARG A 48 8.85 16.72 -10.60
CA ARG A 48 9.26 15.73 -11.60
C ARG A 48 9.43 14.34 -11.01
N VAL A 49 10.07 14.23 -9.85
CA VAL A 49 10.21 12.96 -9.12
C VAL A 49 8.83 12.41 -8.73
N ALA A 50 7.92 13.26 -8.25
CA ALA A 50 6.56 12.84 -7.91
C ALA A 50 5.81 12.27 -9.13
N THR A 51 5.93 12.89 -10.30
CA THR A 51 5.35 12.36 -11.55
C THR A 51 5.92 11.01 -11.94
N VAL A 52 7.24 10.81 -11.79
CA VAL A 52 7.89 9.52 -12.08
C VAL A 52 7.40 8.44 -11.12
N ILE A 53 7.38 8.72 -9.82
CA ILE A 53 6.89 7.79 -8.80
C ILE A 53 5.42 7.45 -9.05
N LEU A 54 4.60 8.43 -9.45
CA LEU A 54 3.20 8.18 -9.79
C LEU A 54 3.07 7.24 -11.00
N ALA A 55 3.83 7.51 -12.08
CA ALA A 55 3.81 6.66 -13.27
C ALA A 55 4.26 5.22 -12.95
N GLN A 56 5.32 5.07 -12.16
CA GLN A 56 5.82 3.77 -11.68
C GLN A 56 4.75 3.01 -10.89
N ARG A 57 4.06 3.69 -9.95
CA ARG A 57 2.95 3.10 -9.17
C ARG A 57 1.77 2.69 -10.04
N ILE A 58 1.45 3.48 -11.07
CA ILE A 58 0.38 3.15 -12.01
C ILE A 58 0.73 1.88 -12.80
N ARG A 59 1.95 1.78 -13.34
CA ARG A 59 2.40 0.58 -14.06
C ARG A 59 2.41 -0.65 -13.15
N ALA A 60 2.89 -0.48 -11.93
CA ALA A 60 2.91 -1.51 -10.91
C ALA A 60 1.52 -2.06 -10.61
N TYR A 61 0.58 -1.15 -10.35
CA TYR A 61 -0.81 -1.51 -10.11
C TYR A 61 -1.41 -2.24 -11.31
N ALA A 62 -1.17 -1.74 -12.53
CA ALA A 62 -1.66 -2.36 -13.75
C ALA A 62 -1.09 -3.77 -13.95
N ALA A 63 0.22 -3.96 -13.77
CA ALA A 63 0.89 -5.25 -13.92
C ALA A 63 0.40 -6.28 -12.89
N MET A 64 0.29 -5.87 -11.62
CA MET A 64 -0.19 -6.73 -10.55
C MET A 64 -1.67 -7.10 -10.72
N SER A 65 -2.51 -6.15 -11.15
CA SER A 65 -3.92 -6.41 -11.43
C SER A 65 -4.09 -7.32 -12.65
N GLN A 66 -3.25 -7.17 -13.68
CA GLN A 66 -3.22 -8.07 -14.83
C GLN A 66 -2.78 -9.48 -14.42
N ALA A 67 -1.75 -9.60 -13.58
CA ALA A 67 -1.29 -10.89 -13.06
C ALA A 67 -2.40 -11.61 -12.26
N HIS A 68 -3.13 -10.86 -11.42
CA HIS A 68 -4.28 -11.38 -10.68
C HIS A 68 -5.38 -11.88 -11.61
N SER A 69 -5.79 -11.06 -12.60
CA SER A 69 -6.78 -11.44 -13.61
C SER A 69 -6.37 -12.70 -14.39
N LEU A 70 -5.10 -12.79 -14.80
CA LEU A 70 -4.58 -13.96 -15.53
C LEU A 70 -4.52 -15.21 -14.64
N CYS A 71 -4.22 -15.06 -13.35
CA CYS A 71 -4.30 -16.16 -12.40
C CYS A 71 -5.73 -16.70 -12.28
N LEU A 72 -6.74 -15.81 -12.15
CA LEU A 72 -8.15 -16.22 -12.10
C LEU A 72 -8.60 -16.93 -13.39
N VAL A 73 -8.10 -16.50 -14.55
CA VAL A 73 -8.32 -17.19 -15.84
C VAL A 73 -7.67 -18.57 -15.83
N GLY A 74 -6.42 -18.68 -15.38
CA GLY A 74 -5.72 -19.96 -15.25
C GLY A 74 -6.42 -20.94 -14.30
N GLN A 75 -7.11 -20.43 -13.27
CA GLN A 75 -7.95 -21.21 -12.36
C GLN A 75 -9.35 -21.55 -12.92
N GLY A 76 -9.74 -20.99 -14.06
CA GLY A 76 -11.06 -21.17 -14.65
C GLY A 76 -12.19 -20.40 -13.94
N THR A 77 -11.86 -19.44 -13.06
CA THR A 77 -12.85 -18.61 -12.37
C THR A 77 -13.44 -17.55 -13.29
N LEU A 78 -12.63 -17.04 -14.24
CA LEU A 78 -13.04 -16.07 -15.25
C LEU A 78 -12.61 -16.55 -16.64
N SER A 79 -13.38 -16.20 -17.67
CA SER A 79 -12.89 -16.27 -19.04
C SER A 79 -11.91 -15.13 -19.33
N LEU A 80 -10.99 -15.33 -20.28
CA LEU A 80 -10.04 -14.28 -20.68
C LEU A 80 -10.74 -12.96 -21.10
N PRO A 81 -11.82 -12.97 -21.90
CA PRO A 81 -12.54 -11.73 -22.24
C PRO A 81 -13.13 -11.01 -21.02
N GLU A 82 -13.70 -11.74 -20.06
CA GLU A 82 -14.25 -11.16 -18.83
C GLU A 82 -13.16 -10.55 -17.97
N ALA A 83 -12.04 -11.25 -17.79
CA ALA A 83 -10.91 -10.79 -17.00
C ALA A 83 -10.29 -9.51 -17.58
N VAL A 84 -10.14 -9.44 -18.91
CA VAL A 84 -9.66 -8.24 -19.61
C VAL A 84 -10.66 -7.09 -19.47
N GLN A 85 -11.95 -7.36 -19.64
CA GLN A 85 -12.97 -6.32 -19.54
C GLN A 85 -13.09 -5.76 -18.12
N ALA A 86 -13.11 -6.62 -17.10
CA ALA A 86 -13.15 -6.22 -15.69
C ALA A 86 -11.93 -5.38 -15.30
N LEU A 87 -10.74 -5.78 -15.76
CA LEU A 87 -9.51 -5.02 -15.52
C LEU A 87 -9.56 -3.63 -16.16
N LYS A 88 -10.04 -3.53 -17.41
CA LYS A 88 -10.19 -2.23 -18.10
C LYS A 88 -11.14 -1.30 -17.34
N ILE A 89 -12.28 -1.81 -16.88
CA ILE A 89 -13.24 -1.04 -16.07
C ILE A 89 -12.58 -0.55 -14.79
N THR A 90 -11.91 -1.45 -14.06
CA THR A 90 -11.24 -1.12 -12.79
C THR A 90 -10.19 -0.02 -12.95
N LEU A 91 -9.39 -0.08 -14.03
CA LEU A 91 -8.40 0.97 -14.33
C LEU A 91 -9.08 2.31 -14.61
N GLN A 92 -10.15 2.32 -15.42
CA GLN A 92 -10.90 3.52 -15.76
C GLN A 92 -11.55 4.16 -14.51
N ASP A 93 -12.10 3.36 -13.60
CA ASP A 93 -12.68 3.82 -12.33
C ASP A 93 -11.64 4.50 -11.43
N LEU A 94 -10.37 4.09 -11.54
CA LEU A 94 -9.23 4.70 -10.85
C LEU A 94 -8.63 5.89 -11.61
N GLY A 95 -9.20 6.29 -12.74
CA GLY A 95 -8.69 7.36 -13.60
C GLY A 95 -7.40 6.98 -14.34
N ILE A 96 -7.11 5.69 -14.48
CA ILE A 96 -5.97 5.16 -15.21
C ILE A 96 -6.43 4.76 -16.61
N ASP A 97 -5.78 5.31 -17.65
CA ASP A 97 -6.04 4.90 -19.02
C ASP A 97 -5.67 3.42 -19.22
N ALA A 98 -6.63 2.62 -19.73
CA ALA A 98 -6.46 1.20 -19.99
C ALA A 98 -5.31 0.90 -20.96
N ALA A 99 -4.86 1.86 -21.77
CA ALA A 99 -3.68 1.74 -22.62
C ALA A 99 -2.39 1.45 -21.83
N VAL A 100 -2.36 1.72 -20.52
CA VAL A 100 -1.25 1.32 -19.64
C VAL A 100 -0.97 -0.19 -19.70
N LEU A 101 -1.97 -1.01 -20.00
CA LEU A 101 -1.81 -2.46 -20.12
C LEU A 101 -0.94 -2.88 -21.31
N ASN A 102 -0.86 -2.03 -22.34
CA ASN A 102 0.00 -2.24 -23.51
C ASN A 102 1.40 -1.62 -23.30
N ASN A 103 1.71 -1.16 -22.08
CA ASN A 103 3.04 -0.66 -21.78
C ASN A 103 4.02 -1.85 -21.72
N PRO A 104 5.14 -1.81 -22.45
CA PRO A 104 6.07 -2.95 -22.52
C PRO A 104 6.67 -3.32 -21.15
N LEU A 105 6.80 -2.36 -20.23
CA LEU A 105 7.24 -2.66 -18.85
C LEU A 105 6.16 -3.40 -18.06
N VAL A 106 4.88 -3.06 -18.28
CA VAL A 106 3.76 -3.78 -17.66
C VAL A 106 3.72 -5.21 -18.19
N GLU A 107 3.75 -5.39 -19.51
CA GLU A 107 3.76 -6.71 -20.15
C GLU A 107 4.94 -7.58 -19.68
N ALA A 108 6.13 -7.00 -19.56
CA ALA A 108 7.33 -7.73 -19.13
C ALA A 108 7.31 -8.13 -17.65
N VAL A 109 6.72 -7.31 -16.77
CA VAL A 109 6.74 -7.54 -15.32
C VAL A 109 5.53 -8.35 -14.85
N THR A 110 4.40 -8.34 -15.57
CA THR A 110 3.18 -9.10 -15.22
C THR A 110 3.45 -10.59 -14.92
N PRO A 111 4.18 -11.36 -15.75
CA PRO A 111 4.47 -12.77 -15.46
C PRO A 111 5.27 -12.96 -14.16
N ARG A 112 6.19 -12.03 -13.86
CA ARG A 112 6.98 -12.07 -12.62
C ARG A 112 6.12 -11.80 -11.39
N PHE A 113 5.12 -10.93 -11.49
CA PHE A 113 4.13 -10.78 -10.41
C PHE A 113 3.26 -12.02 -10.25
N GLN A 114 2.92 -12.71 -11.34
CA GLN A 114 2.12 -13.93 -11.31
C GLN A 114 2.79 -15.04 -10.49
N GLU A 115 4.12 -15.17 -10.57
CA GLU A 115 4.91 -16.10 -9.76
C GLU A 115 4.88 -15.80 -8.25
N LEU A 116 4.51 -14.58 -7.86
CA LEU A 116 4.40 -14.15 -6.47
C LEU A 116 3.00 -14.34 -5.88
N LEU A 117 2.04 -14.77 -6.71
CA LEU A 117 0.66 -14.97 -6.27
C LEU A 117 0.49 -16.33 -5.57
N GLY A 118 -0.37 -16.33 -4.57
CA GLY A 118 -0.81 -17.54 -3.86
C GLY A 118 -1.90 -18.29 -4.62
N ALA A 119 -2.39 -19.36 -3.99
CA ALA A 119 -3.46 -20.19 -4.55
C ALA A 119 -4.82 -19.47 -4.65
N ASP A 120 -5.00 -18.37 -3.92
CA ASP A 120 -6.16 -17.48 -3.99
C ASP A 120 -6.01 -16.36 -5.03
N CYS A 121 -4.93 -16.40 -5.84
CA CYS A 121 -4.51 -15.33 -6.74
C CYS A 121 -4.21 -13.99 -6.03
N GLY A 122 -4.15 -13.96 -4.70
CA GLY A 122 -3.66 -12.82 -3.93
C GLY A 122 -2.14 -12.79 -3.89
N LEU A 123 -1.54 -11.64 -3.57
CA LEU A 123 -0.11 -11.62 -3.27
C LEU A 123 0.15 -12.47 -2.03
N ASP A 124 0.99 -13.49 -2.17
CA ASP A 124 1.36 -14.32 -1.01
C ASP A 124 2.17 -13.46 -0.03
N PRO A 125 1.80 -13.40 1.27
CA PRO A 125 2.54 -12.64 2.27
C PRO A 125 4.04 -12.98 2.32
N LYS A 126 4.43 -14.21 1.98
CA LYS A 126 5.85 -14.62 1.92
C LYS A 126 6.63 -13.94 0.78
N HIS A 127 5.93 -13.37 -0.19
CA HIS A 127 6.48 -12.73 -1.38
C HIS A 127 6.36 -11.21 -1.40
N GLU A 128 5.86 -10.58 -0.32
CA GLU A 128 5.71 -9.11 -0.26
C GLU A 128 7.01 -8.36 -0.52
N GLN A 129 8.13 -8.82 0.03
CA GLN A 129 9.44 -8.19 -0.19
C GLN A 129 9.89 -8.33 -1.65
N ALA A 130 9.65 -9.49 -2.27
CA ALA A 130 9.97 -9.71 -3.68
C ALA A 130 9.11 -8.83 -4.59
N ALA A 131 7.83 -8.65 -4.25
CA ALA A 131 6.94 -7.73 -4.95
C ALA A 131 7.45 -6.29 -4.82
N GLN A 132 7.84 -5.84 -3.63
CA GLN A 132 8.42 -4.51 -3.42
C GLN A 132 9.73 -4.30 -4.19
N ALA A 133 10.53 -5.35 -4.35
CA ALA A 133 11.75 -5.30 -5.14
C ALA A 133 11.45 -5.15 -6.64
N LEU A 134 10.44 -5.85 -7.17
CA LEU A 134 9.98 -5.66 -8.55
C LEU A 134 9.48 -4.24 -8.78
N LEU A 135 8.70 -3.70 -7.83
CA LEU A 135 8.23 -2.32 -7.90
C LEU A 135 9.38 -1.32 -8.02
N SER A 136 10.41 -1.50 -7.21
CA SER A 136 11.49 -0.51 -7.07
C SER A 136 12.52 -0.56 -8.19
N ASN A 137 12.72 -1.71 -8.84
CA ASN A 137 13.83 -1.91 -9.78
C ASN A 137 13.41 -2.00 -11.26
N GLU A 138 12.15 -2.33 -11.56
CA GLU A 138 11.74 -2.75 -12.92
C GLU A 138 10.67 -1.83 -13.56
N LEU A 139 10.16 -0.84 -12.82
CA LEU A 139 9.02 0.01 -13.22
C LEU A 139 9.30 1.50 -13.03
#